data_AF-A0A816A9B3-F1
#
_entry.id   AF-A0A816A9B3-F1
#
_cell.length_a   1.000
_cell.length_b   1.000
_cell.length_c   1.000
_cell.angle_alpha   90.00
_cell.angle_beta   90.00
_cell.angle_gamma   90.00
#
_symmetry.space_group_name_H-M   'P 1'
#
loop_
_entity.id
_entity.type
_entity.pdbx_description
1 polymer ?
#
loop_
_entity_poly.entity_id
_entity_poly.type
_entity_poly.pdbx_seq_one_letter_code
_entity_poly.pdbx_strand_id
1 'polypeptide(L)'
;MQLPLPLSIKGMTELDRDQFTQTINVPYVNIPGECIHSSKWKDILLILHALKNVRELDGKLKQVLFDPDIIKTKEDIIKHIPSIKDYVEQSFDFIQITITYANYTIEQVIKAIIPDDLITDKRVNTGSGYSIIGHIAHFNLRDEVLAYKYIIAQVILDKLSNVKTVVNKLHEIDTVYRNFELEIIAGDLNTIVTCRESKALFQ
;
A
#
# COMPACT_ATOMS: atom_id res chain seq x y z
N MET A 1 10.16 -6.89 -0.36
CA MET A 1 10.13 -6.68 -1.82
C MET A 1 9.82 -5.23 -2.15
N GLN A 2 10.69 -4.54 -2.90
CA GLN A 2 10.31 -3.29 -3.57
C GLN A 2 9.82 -3.68 -4.96
N LEU A 3 8.50 -3.71 -5.17
CA LEU A 3 7.94 -3.99 -6.48
C LEU A 3 8.36 -2.88 -7.45
N PRO A 4 9.18 -3.18 -8.48
CA PRO A 4 9.51 -2.18 -9.48
C PRO A 4 8.22 -1.82 -10.21
N LEU A 5 7.84 -0.55 -10.13
CA LEU A 5 6.71 -0.02 -10.88
C LEU A 5 7.21 0.54 -12.21
N PRO A 6 6.45 0.36 -13.31
CA PRO A 6 6.82 0.91 -14.60
C PRO A 6 7.07 2.42 -14.53
N LEU A 7 8.11 2.89 -15.23
CA LEU A 7 8.39 4.33 -15.35
C LEU A 7 7.26 5.10 -16.03
N SER A 8 6.37 4.42 -16.76
CA SER A 8 5.19 5.02 -17.39
C SER A 8 4.19 5.60 -16.38
N ILE A 9 4.24 5.16 -15.12
CA ILE A 9 3.37 5.64 -14.04
C ILE A 9 3.78 7.03 -13.55
N LYS A 10 5.04 7.44 -13.77
CA LYS A 10 5.54 8.73 -13.29
C LYS A 10 4.93 9.89 -14.07
N GLY A 11 4.49 10.90 -13.35
CA GLY A 11 3.92 12.12 -13.91
C GLY A 11 2.51 11.95 -14.46
N MET A 12 1.82 10.84 -14.18
CA MET A 12 0.42 10.68 -14.55
C MET A 12 -0.44 11.79 -13.96
N THR A 13 -1.39 12.29 -14.76
CA THR A 13 -2.43 13.26 -14.35
C THR A 13 -3.81 12.63 -14.19
N GLU A 14 -4.00 11.43 -14.75
CA GLU A 14 -5.19 10.59 -14.58
C GLU A 14 -4.80 9.20 -14.07
N LEU A 15 -5.56 8.66 -13.12
CA LEU A 15 -5.24 7.38 -12.49
C LEU A 15 -5.62 6.19 -13.39
N ASP A 16 -4.62 5.63 -14.07
CA ASP A 16 -4.74 4.36 -14.78
C ASP A 16 -4.29 3.20 -13.88
N ARG A 17 -5.27 2.37 -13.46
CA ARG A 17 -5.05 1.26 -12.53
C ARG A 17 -4.40 0.06 -13.20
N ASP A 18 -4.57 -0.09 -14.51
CA ASP A 18 -4.07 -1.25 -15.24
C ASP A 18 -2.55 -1.20 -15.38
N GLN A 19 -1.96 0.00 -15.38
CA GLN A 19 -0.49 0.17 -15.40
C GLN A 19 0.20 -0.34 -14.14
N PHE A 20 -0.53 -0.54 -13.04
CA PHE A 20 -0.01 -1.17 -11.83
C PHE A 20 0.00 -2.70 -11.90
N THR A 21 -0.58 -3.29 -12.96
CA THR A 21 -0.64 -4.74 -13.10
C THR A 21 0.70 -5.29 -13.54
N GLN A 22 1.26 -6.21 -12.76
CA GLN A 22 2.49 -6.92 -13.09
C GLN A 22 2.42 -8.39 -12.68
N THR A 23 3.05 -9.25 -13.47
CA THR A 23 3.18 -10.68 -13.15
C THR A 23 4.59 -10.94 -12.66
N ILE A 24 4.70 -11.51 -11.46
CA ILE A 24 5.98 -11.89 -10.87
C ILE A 24 6.05 -13.41 -10.65
N ASN A 25 7.24 -13.97 -10.82
CA ASN A 25 7.53 -15.36 -10.46
C ASN A 25 7.93 -15.42 -8.99
N VAL A 26 7.15 -16.12 -8.19
CA VAL A 26 7.32 -16.19 -6.74
C VAL A 26 7.69 -17.59 -6.33
N PRO A 27 8.81 -17.78 -5.61
CA PRO A 27 9.16 -19.08 -5.06
C PRO A 27 8.15 -19.49 -3.99
N TYR A 28 7.72 -20.75 -4.04
CA TYR A 28 6.84 -21.33 -3.05
C TYR A 28 7.30 -22.70 -2.58
N VAL A 29 6.84 -23.09 -1.39
CA VAL A 29 7.03 -24.44 -0.83
C VAL A 29 5.73 -24.89 -0.18
N ASN A 30 5.38 -26.15 -0.37
CA ASN A 30 4.20 -26.76 0.26
C ASN A 30 4.61 -27.45 1.56
N ILE A 31 4.11 -26.94 2.69
CA ILE A 31 4.44 -27.48 4.01
C ILE A 31 3.19 -27.70 4.86
N PRO A 32 3.22 -28.68 5.79
CA PRO A 32 2.16 -28.84 6.77
C PRO A 32 1.99 -27.59 7.61
N GLY A 33 0.74 -27.25 7.95
CA GLY A 33 0.44 -26.05 8.73
C GLY A 33 1.15 -25.99 10.09
N GLU A 34 1.49 -27.13 10.67
CA GLU A 34 2.19 -27.28 11.95
C GLU A 34 3.66 -26.81 11.89
N CYS A 35 4.29 -26.89 10.72
CA CYS A 35 5.68 -26.48 10.53
C CYS A 35 5.82 -24.97 10.25
N ILE A 36 4.71 -24.24 10.11
CA ILE A 36 4.72 -22.83 9.72
C ILE A 36 4.93 -21.95 10.94
N HIS A 37 6.11 -21.34 11.01
CA HIS A 37 6.42 -20.31 12.00
C HIS A 37 6.42 -18.93 11.36
N SER A 38 5.24 -18.46 10.90
CA SER A 38 5.09 -17.20 10.17
C SER A 38 5.70 -15.99 10.89
N SER A 39 5.70 -15.99 12.23
CA SER A 39 6.34 -14.93 13.03
C SER A 39 7.86 -14.86 12.88
N LYS A 40 8.52 -15.99 12.63
CA LYS A 40 9.99 -16.09 12.47
C LYS A 40 10.46 -15.88 11.03
N TRP A 41 9.54 -15.98 10.07
CA TRP A 41 9.89 -15.95 8.64
C TRP A 41 9.47 -14.65 7.97
N LYS A 42 8.98 -13.66 8.71
CA LYS A 42 8.49 -12.39 8.15
C LYS A 42 9.48 -11.73 7.20
N ASP A 43 10.77 -11.86 7.49
CA ASP A 43 11.84 -11.22 6.72
C ASP A 43 12.09 -11.89 5.37
N ILE A 44 11.58 -13.11 5.14
CA ILE A 44 11.76 -13.86 3.89
C ILE A 44 10.44 -14.16 3.17
N LEU A 45 9.30 -13.91 3.81
CA LEU A 45 7.97 -14.15 3.23
C LEU A 45 7.59 -13.02 2.28
N LEU A 46 6.83 -13.36 1.23
CA LEU A 46 6.26 -12.34 0.35
C LEU A 46 5.15 -11.58 1.09
N ILE A 47 5.46 -10.39 1.59
CA ILE A 47 4.49 -9.52 2.27
C ILE A 47 4.05 -8.43 1.29
N LEU A 48 2.81 -8.54 0.81
CA LEU A 48 2.15 -7.54 -0.04
C LEU A 48 0.78 -7.16 0.54
N HIS A 49 0.34 -5.94 0.28
CA HIS A 49 -0.97 -5.48 0.76
C HIS A 49 -2.06 -6.36 0.16
N ALA A 50 -3.03 -6.75 0.99
CA ALA A 50 -4.15 -7.62 0.59
C ALA A 50 -3.76 -8.96 -0.08
N LEU A 51 -2.51 -9.42 0.05
CA LEU A 51 -2.07 -10.73 -0.46
C LEU A 51 -1.88 -11.72 0.69
N LYS A 52 -2.47 -12.91 0.55
CA LYS A 52 -2.19 -14.04 1.45
C LYS A 52 -0.87 -14.69 1.06
N ASN A 53 0.12 -14.58 1.94
CA ASN A 53 1.44 -15.20 1.82
C ASN A 53 1.44 -16.70 2.15
N VAL A 54 0.40 -17.19 2.83
CA VAL A 54 0.14 -18.60 3.08
C VAL A 54 -1.23 -18.95 2.52
N ARG A 55 -1.28 -19.89 1.58
CA ARG A 55 -2.50 -20.35 0.90
C ARG A 55 -2.78 -21.81 1.26
N GLU A 56 -4.04 -22.15 1.43
CA GLU A 56 -4.45 -23.52 1.72
C GLU A 56 -4.59 -24.30 0.41
N LEU A 57 -3.99 -25.51 0.35
CA LEU A 57 -4.03 -26.35 -0.85
C LEU A 57 -4.99 -27.53 -0.67
N ASP A 58 -4.74 -28.37 0.35
CA ASP A 58 -5.45 -29.66 0.54
C ASP A 58 -5.85 -29.92 2.00
N GLY A 59 -6.07 -28.88 2.81
CA GLY A 59 -6.43 -28.97 4.23
C GLY A 59 -5.32 -29.49 5.17
N LYS A 60 -4.35 -30.25 4.64
CA LYS A 60 -3.13 -30.70 5.34
C LYS A 60 -1.91 -29.83 5.02
N LEU A 61 -1.73 -29.51 3.74
CA LEU A 61 -0.62 -28.72 3.23
C LEU A 61 -1.05 -27.28 2.95
N LYS A 62 -0.15 -26.36 3.24
CA LYS A 62 -0.28 -24.95 2.91
C LYS A 62 0.90 -24.55 2.02
N GLN A 63 0.59 -23.79 0.98
CA GLN A 63 1.55 -23.18 0.09
C GLN A 63 2.05 -21.88 0.74
N VAL A 64 3.35 -21.79 0.99
CA VAL A 64 4.01 -20.60 1.55
C VAL A 64 4.76 -19.89 0.45
N LEU A 65 4.51 -18.58 0.30
CA LEU A 65 5.11 -17.72 -0.70
C LEU A 65 6.28 -16.94 -0.10
N PHE A 66 7.43 -17.00 -0.75
CA PHE A 66 8.65 -16.32 -0.32
C PHE A 66 8.96 -15.11 -1.18
N ASP A 67 9.69 -14.15 -0.61
CA ASP A 67 10.09 -12.94 -1.31
C ASP A 67 11.13 -13.29 -2.40
N PRO A 68 10.85 -13.04 -3.69
CA PRO A 68 11.78 -13.37 -4.79
C PRO A 68 13.07 -12.55 -4.78
N ASP A 69 13.09 -11.40 -4.08
CA ASP A 69 14.31 -10.59 -3.95
C ASP A 69 15.32 -11.24 -3.01
N ILE A 70 14.83 -12.04 -2.05
CA ILE A 70 15.60 -12.63 -0.95
C ILE A 70 15.88 -14.10 -1.22
N ILE A 71 14.86 -14.84 -1.66
CA ILE A 71 14.92 -16.26 -1.94
C ILE A 71 14.90 -16.46 -3.45
N LYS A 72 16.00 -16.98 -4.00
CA LYS A 72 16.10 -17.31 -5.44
C LYS A 72 16.26 -18.79 -5.67
N THR A 73 16.82 -19.49 -4.70
CA THR A 73 17.12 -20.91 -4.80
C THR A 73 16.60 -21.66 -3.57
N LYS A 74 16.44 -22.97 -3.72
CA LYS A 74 16.15 -23.90 -2.62
C LYS A 74 17.17 -23.80 -1.47
N GLU A 75 18.43 -23.52 -1.79
CA GLU A 75 19.53 -23.43 -0.83
C GLU A 75 19.36 -22.21 0.10
N ASP A 76 18.84 -21.10 -0.43
CA ASP A 76 18.53 -19.91 0.36
C ASP A 76 17.49 -20.22 1.44
N ILE A 77 16.43 -20.95 1.08
CA ILE A 77 15.40 -21.36 2.05
C ILE A 77 16.00 -22.27 3.12
N ILE A 78 16.80 -23.26 2.73
CA ILE A 78 17.42 -24.20 3.68
C ILE A 78 18.37 -23.47 4.64
N LYS A 79 19.10 -22.46 4.15
CA LYS A 79 19.98 -21.62 4.97
C LYS A 79 19.20 -20.80 6.00
N HIS A 80 18.05 -20.24 5.60
CA HIS A 80 17.20 -19.46 6.50
C HIS A 80 16.34 -20.33 7.44
N ILE A 81 15.88 -21.49 6.96
CA ILE A 81 14.97 -22.40 7.65
C ILE A 81 15.41 -23.86 7.39
N PRO A 82 16.41 -24.36 8.13
CA PRO A 82 16.85 -25.75 7.96
C PRO A 82 15.78 -26.77 8.37
N SER A 83 14.82 -26.38 9.20
CA SER A 83 13.72 -27.24 9.68
C SER A 83 12.79 -27.76 8.59
N ILE A 84 12.74 -27.12 7.42
CA ILE A 84 11.84 -27.51 6.32
C ILE A 84 12.58 -28.11 5.12
N LYS A 85 13.86 -28.50 5.28
CA LYS A 85 14.71 -28.97 4.20
C LYS A 85 14.06 -30.06 3.33
N ASP A 86 13.48 -31.08 3.95
CA ASP A 86 12.85 -32.19 3.24
C ASP A 86 11.69 -31.72 2.34
N TYR A 87 10.89 -30.76 2.82
CA TYR A 87 9.77 -30.20 2.06
C TYR A 87 10.23 -29.28 0.93
N VAL A 88 11.33 -28.55 1.14
CA VAL A 88 11.93 -27.70 0.11
C VAL A 88 12.44 -28.59 -1.04
N GLU A 89 13.14 -29.68 -0.74
CA GLU A 89 13.63 -30.60 -1.78
C GLU A 89 12.49 -31.28 -2.55
N GLN A 90 11.35 -31.52 -1.91
CA GLN A 90 10.20 -32.19 -2.52
C GLN A 90 9.26 -31.27 -3.30
N SER A 91 9.09 -30.01 -2.86
CA SER A 91 7.98 -29.16 -3.32
C SER A 91 8.34 -27.73 -3.69
N PHE A 92 9.63 -27.37 -3.67
CA PHE A 92 10.08 -26.06 -4.11
C PHE A 92 9.84 -25.88 -5.61
N ASP A 93 9.09 -24.84 -5.95
CA ASP A 93 8.86 -24.42 -7.34
C ASP A 93 8.50 -22.94 -7.38
N PHE A 94 8.25 -22.40 -8.57
CA PHE A 94 7.83 -21.02 -8.80
C PHE A 94 6.39 -20.97 -9.29
N ILE A 95 5.65 -19.99 -8.78
CA ILE A 95 4.29 -19.69 -9.22
C ILE A 95 4.22 -18.26 -9.75
N GLN A 96 3.49 -18.08 -10.86
CA GLN A 96 3.17 -16.76 -11.37
C GLN A 96 2.04 -16.13 -10.54
N ILE A 97 2.34 -14.99 -9.94
CA ILE A 97 1.36 -14.19 -9.20
C ILE A 97 1.16 -12.88 -9.95
N THR A 98 -0.10 -12.61 -10.28
CA THR A 98 -0.50 -11.31 -10.83
C THR A 98 -0.77 -10.37 -9.67
N ILE A 99 0.04 -9.32 -9.60
CA ILE A 99 -0.07 -8.20 -8.67
C ILE A 99 -0.82 -7.10 -9.40
N THR A 100 -1.80 -6.50 -8.73
CA THR A 100 -2.63 -5.43 -9.29
C THR A 100 -2.56 -4.20 -8.41
N TYR A 101 -3.21 -3.11 -8.84
CA TYR A 101 -3.38 -1.88 -8.06
C TYR A 101 -3.76 -2.16 -6.59
N ALA A 102 -4.62 -3.13 -6.32
CA ALA A 102 -5.07 -3.49 -4.96
C ALA A 102 -3.94 -3.89 -4.01
N ASN A 103 -2.83 -4.42 -4.54
CA ASN A 103 -1.71 -4.95 -3.77
C ASN A 103 -0.66 -3.91 -3.36
N TYR A 104 -0.82 -2.66 -3.82
CA TYR A 104 0.03 -1.55 -3.42
C TYR A 104 -0.60 -0.76 -2.27
N THR A 105 0.24 -0.26 -1.37
CA THR A 105 -0.21 0.71 -0.36
C THR A 105 -0.44 2.09 -0.99
N ILE A 106 -1.22 2.94 -0.30
CA ILE A 106 -1.43 4.34 -0.72
C ILE A 106 -0.09 5.05 -0.93
N GLU A 107 0.85 4.88 0.00
CA GLU A 107 2.18 5.47 -0.08
C GLU A 107 2.96 4.99 -1.31
N GLN A 108 2.91 3.69 -1.62
CA GLN A 108 3.58 3.13 -2.80
C GLN A 108 3.00 3.69 -4.11
N VAL A 109 1.66 3.78 -4.20
CA VAL A 109 0.98 4.33 -5.37
C VAL A 109 1.35 5.81 -5.55
N ILE A 110 1.22 6.62 -4.50
CA ILE A 110 1.51 8.06 -4.57
C ILE A 110 2.96 8.31 -4.98
N LYS A 111 3.93 7.61 -4.35
CA LYS A 111 5.35 7.75 -4.70
C LYS A 111 5.69 7.25 -6.11
N ALA A 112 4.90 6.34 -6.68
CA ALA A 112 5.13 5.88 -8.04
C ALA A 112 4.67 6.90 -9.09
N ILE A 113 3.64 7.69 -8.74
CA ILE A 113 3.06 8.70 -9.63
C ILE A 113 3.85 10.01 -9.57
N ILE A 114 4.26 10.43 -8.37
CA ILE A 114 4.96 11.70 -8.20
C ILE A 114 6.38 11.60 -8.77
N PRO A 115 6.85 12.62 -9.53
CA PRO A 115 8.23 12.68 -10.02
C PRO A 115 9.30 12.58 -8.92
N ASP A 116 10.42 11.91 -9.22
CA ASP A 116 11.49 11.66 -8.24
C ASP A 116 12.16 12.94 -7.72
N ASP A 117 12.21 13.99 -8.54
CA ASP A 117 12.74 15.31 -8.20
C ASP A 117 11.92 15.96 -7.08
N LEU A 118 10.60 15.77 -7.09
CA LEU A 118 9.72 16.22 -6.01
C LEU A 118 9.78 15.31 -4.78
N ILE A 119 10.05 14.02 -4.95
CA ILE A 119 10.16 13.05 -3.83
C ILE A 119 11.47 13.22 -3.06
N THR A 120 12.56 13.53 -3.77
CA THR A 120 13.92 13.58 -3.20
C THR A 120 14.12 14.80 -2.32
N ASP A 121 13.38 15.89 -2.58
CA ASP A 121 13.35 17.01 -1.66
C ASP A 121 12.55 16.63 -0.41
N LYS A 122 13.26 16.30 0.68
CA LYS A 122 12.67 16.00 2.01
C LYS A 122 11.78 17.11 2.54
N ARG A 123 11.83 18.31 1.95
CA ARG A 123 10.93 19.41 2.30
C ARG A 123 9.56 19.17 1.67
N VAL A 124 9.45 18.61 0.47
CA VAL A 124 8.18 18.42 -0.23
C VAL A 124 7.39 17.28 0.42
N ASN A 125 6.24 17.61 1.02
CA ASN A 125 5.27 16.61 1.43
C ASN A 125 4.62 16.06 0.16
N THR A 126 4.97 14.83 -0.21
CA THR A 126 4.44 14.12 -1.39
C THR A 126 2.96 13.77 -1.28
N GLY A 127 2.26 14.21 -0.23
CA GLY A 127 0.86 13.86 0.01
C GLY A 127 0.68 12.43 0.51
N SER A 128 1.76 11.74 0.92
CA SER A 128 1.64 10.43 1.57
C SER A 128 1.11 10.53 3.01
N GLY A 129 1.29 11.68 3.66
CA GLY A 129 0.77 11.96 5.00
C GLY A 129 -0.61 12.60 4.94
N TYR A 130 -1.61 11.92 5.50
CA TYR A 130 -2.98 12.41 5.62
C TYR A 130 -3.53 12.12 7.01
N SER A 131 -4.63 12.77 7.37
CA SER A 131 -5.39 12.42 8.57
C SER A 131 -6.85 12.26 8.23
N ILE A 132 -7.53 11.43 9.01
CA ILE A 132 -8.96 11.13 8.82
C ILE A 132 -9.72 11.66 10.02
N ILE A 133 -10.82 12.36 9.74
CA ILE A 133 -11.79 12.79 10.74
C ILE A 133 -13.16 12.33 10.25
N GLY A 134 -13.76 11.35 10.93
CA GLY A 134 -14.99 10.71 10.47
C GLY A 134 -14.81 10.08 9.08
N HIS A 135 -15.54 10.59 8.09
CA HIS A 135 -15.45 10.16 6.68
C HIS A 135 -14.63 11.10 5.80
N ILE A 136 -13.97 12.11 6.38
CA ILE A 136 -13.17 13.09 5.64
C ILE A 136 -11.70 12.74 5.80
N ALA A 137 -10.99 12.59 4.68
CA ALA A 137 -9.53 12.60 4.68
C ALA A 137 -9.05 14.02 4.32
N HIS A 138 -8.13 14.56 5.11
CA HIS A 138 -7.57 15.88 4.84
C HIS A 138 -6.07 15.83 4.58
N PHE A 139 -5.63 16.61 3.61
CA PHE A 139 -4.24 16.77 3.20
C PHE A 139 -3.74 18.17 3.52
N ASN A 140 -2.42 18.31 3.54
CA ASN A 140 -1.72 19.59 3.53
C ASN A 140 -0.68 19.49 2.42
N LEU A 141 -1.16 19.59 1.18
CA LEU A 141 -0.35 19.52 -0.02
C LEU A 141 0.35 20.87 -0.22
N ARG A 142 1.63 20.81 -0.60
CA ARG A 142 2.38 22.00 -0.98
C ARG A 142 2.21 22.31 -2.46
N ASP A 143 2.52 23.55 -2.83
CA ASP A 143 2.36 24.08 -4.19
C ASP A 143 3.02 23.19 -5.25
N GLU A 144 4.18 22.60 -4.94
CA GLU A 144 4.93 21.76 -5.87
C GLU A 144 4.19 20.46 -6.24
N VAL A 145 3.29 19.98 -5.38
CA VAL A 145 2.53 18.73 -5.59
C VAL A 145 1.04 18.97 -5.87
N LEU A 146 0.58 20.24 -5.91
CA LEU A 146 -0.82 20.57 -6.17
C LEU A 146 -1.32 20.07 -7.53
N ALA A 147 -0.44 19.96 -8.53
CA ALA A 147 -0.78 19.39 -9.84
C ALA A 147 -1.30 17.94 -9.75
N TYR A 148 -0.91 17.20 -8.71
CA TYR A 148 -1.28 15.80 -8.47
C TYR A 148 -2.43 15.63 -7.45
N LYS A 149 -2.99 16.73 -6.93
CA LYS A 149 -3.97 16.70 -5.83
C LYS A 149 -5.18 15.81 -6.11
N TYR A 150 -5.70 15.85 -7.34
CA TYR A 150 -6.87 15.07 -7.74
C TYR A 150 -6.60 13.57 -7.81
N ILE A 151 -5.44 13.16 -8.34
CA ILE A 151 -5.04 11.75 -8.33
C ILE A 151 -4.83 11.26 -6.90
N ILE A 152 -4.10 12.03 -6.08
CA ILE A 152 -3.87 11.65 -4.68
C ILE A 152 -5.21 11.43 -3.98
N ALA A 153 -6.16 12.34 -4.18
CA ALA A 153 -7.51 12.23 -3.64
C ALA A 153 -8.26 10.99 -4.15
N GLN A 154 -8.14 10.67 -5.44
CA GLN A 154 -8.75 9.47 -6.02
C GLN A 154 -8.16 8.19 -5.43
N VAL A 155 -6.84 8.12 -5.27
CA VAL A 155 -6.15 6.97 -4.63
C VAL A 155 -6.66 6.75 -3.21
N ILE A 156 -6.95 7.83 -2.49
CA ILE A 156 -7.46 7.78 -1.12
C ILE A 156 -8.87 7.23 -1.06
N LEU A 157 -9.76 7.72 -1.93
CA LEU A 157 -11.12 7.18 -2.05
C LEU A 157 -11.13 5.71 -2.45
N ASP A 158 -10.29 5.32 -3.42
CA ASP A 158 -10.19 3.94 -3.87
C ASP A 158 -9.71 2.97 -2.77
N LYS A 159 -8.78 3.43 -1.93
CA LYS A 159 -8.11 2.58 -0.93
C LYS A 159 -8.77 2.58 0.44
N LEU A 160 -9.49 3.65 0.79
CA LEU A 160 -10.09 3.82 2.11
C LEU A 160 -11.62 3.84 2.02
N SER A 161 -12.23 2.66 2.17
CA SER A 161 -13.69 2.49 2.13
C SER A 161 -14.49 3.36 3.14
N ASN A 162 -13.85 3.82 4.21
CA ASN A 162 -14.46 4.67 5.23
C ASN A 162 -14.46 6.17 4.87
N VAL A 163 -13.68 6.57 3.86
CA VAL A 163 -13.56 7.95 3.41
C VAL A 163 -14.52 8.20 2.26
N LYS A 164 -15.29 9.30 2.33
CA LYS A 164 -16.22 9.73 1.28
C LYS A 164 -15.87 11.08 0.69
N THR A 165 -15.14 11.90 1.44
CA THR A 165 -14.75 13.25 1.04
C THR A 165 -13.26 13.42 1.28
N VAL A 166 -12.55 13.97 0.31
CA VAL A 166 -11.15 14.31 0.44
C VAL A 166 -10.97 15.81 0.29
N VAL A 167 -10.28 16.43 1.23
CA VAL A 167 -10.04 17.88 1.25
C VAL A 167 -8.55 18.19 1.33
N ASN A 168 -8.14 19.31 0.75
CA ASN A 168 -6.84 19.92 0.96
C ASN A 168 -6.98 21.14 1.87
N LYS A 169 -6.10 21.25 2.87
CA LYS A 169 -5.98 22.45 3.72
C LYS A 169 -5.15 23.48 2.97
N LEU A 170 -5.72 24.65 2.73
CA LEU A 170 -4.99 25.78 2.15
C LEU A 170 -4.16 26.49 3.24
N HIS A 171 -3.05 27.12 2.83
CA HIS A 171 -2.06 27.68 3.75
C HIS A 171 -2.48 28.99 4.43
N GLU A 172 -3.51 29.68 3.93
CA GLU A 172 -3.91 30.99 4.43
C GLU A 172 -4.86 30.85 5.63
N ILE A 173 -4.42 31.32 6.81
CA ILE A 173 -5.23 31.44 8.02
C ILE A 173 -5.61 32.91 8.12
N ASP A 174 -6.68 33.34 7.47
CA ASP A 174 -7.12 34.75 7.51
C ASP A 174 -8.44 34.94 8.26
N THR A 175 -8.49 34.51 9.53
CA THR A 175 -9.63 34.85 10.39
C THR A 175 -9.26 34.96 11.87
N VAL A 176 -10.01 35.80 12.59
CA VAL A 176 -9.96 35.98 14.06
C VAL A 176 -10.12 34.66 14.83
N TYR A 177 -10.72 33.65 14.19
CA TYR A 177 -11.04 32.35 14.78
C TYR A 177 -10.11 31.20 14.35
N ARG A 178 -9.02 31.48 13.61
CA ARG A 178 -8.09 30.46 13.07
C ARG A 178 -8.79 29.36 12.26
N ASN A 179 -9.71 29.75 11.40
CA ASN A 179 -10.32 28.84 10.44
C ASN A 179 -9.33 28.53 9.31
N PHE A 180 -9.25 27.25 8.92
CA PHE A 180 -8.54 26.84 7.72
C PHE A 180 -9.51 26.84 6.55
N GLU A 181 -9.09 27.42 5.42
CA GLU A 181 -9.80 27.22 4.17
C GLU A 181 -9.55 25.80 3.66
N LEU A 182 -10.64 25.13 3.28
CA LEU A 182 -10.62 23.76 2.78
C LEU A 182 -11.09 23.76 1.33
N GLU A 183 -10.28 23.14 0.47
CA GLU A 183 -10.68 22.80 -0.88
C GLU A 183 -11.10 21.33 -0.92
N ILE A 184 -12.33 21.04 -1.39
CA ILE A 184 -12.73 19.65 -1.67
C ILE A 184 -12.08 19.23 -2.99
N ILE A 185 -11.25 18.19 -2.94
CA ILE A 185 -10.48 17.69 -4.09
C ILE A 185 -11.02 16.37 -4.63
N ALA A 186 -11.84 15.62 -3.87
CA ALA A 186 -12.61 14.50 -4.39
C ALA A 186 -13.78 14.10 -3.47
N GLY A 187 -14.76 13.39 -4.03
CA GLY A 187 -15.85 12.77 -3.27
C GLY A 187 -17.06 13.66 -3.05
N ASP A 188 -17.81 13.40 -1.97
CA ASP A 188 -19.06 14.09 -1.65
C ASP A 188 -18.81 15.56 -1.24
N LEU A 189 -19.74 16.46 -1.59
CA LEU A 189 -19.72 17.86 -1.13
C LEU A 189 -20.19 18.01 0.34
N ASN A 190 -19.89 17.02 1.18
CA ASN A 190 -20.25 17.00 2.60
C ASN A 190 -19.00 17.14 3.46
N THR A 191 -18.97 18.21 4.26
CA THR A 191 -17.89 18.48 5.22
C THR A 191 -18.33 18.30 6.69
N ILE A 192 -19.59 17.89 6.92
CA ILE A 192 -20.13 17.67 8.27
C ILE A 192 -19.79 16.26 8.71
N VAL A 193 -19.03 16.12 9.80
CA VAL A 193 -18.62 14.82 10.36
C VAL A 193 -19.10 14.67 11.78
N THR A 194 -19.28 13.43 12.22
CA THR A 194 -19.41 13.11 13.64
C THR A 194 -18.20 12.27 14.02
N CYS A 195 -17.44 12.71 15.02
CA CYS A 195 -16.30 11.96 15.54
C CYS A 195 -16.59 11.52 16.98
N ARG A 196 -16.03 10.37 17.34
CA ARG A 196 -16.13 9.82 18.70
C ARG A 196 -14.75 9.77 19.31
N GLU A 197 -14.55 10.55 20.36
CA GLU A 197 -13.30 10.56 21.12
C GLU A 197 -13.62 10.39 22.60
N SER A 198 -12.91 9.49 23.29
CA SER A 198 -13.05 9.28 24.74
C SER A 198 -14.50 9.08 25.22
N LYS A 199 -15.30 8.33 24.45
CA LYS A 199 -16.74 8.05 24.66
C LYS A 199 -17.68 9.25 24.45
N ALA A 200 -17.18 10.45 24.16
CA ALA A 200 -17.98 11.60 23.75
C ALA A 200 -18.16 11.61 22.23
N LEU A 201 -19.30 12.15 21.78
CA LEU A 201 -19.61 12.39 20.37
C LEU A 201 -19.52 13.88 20.10
N PHE A 202 -18.78 14.24 19.05
CA PHE A 202 -18.59 15.61 18.60
C PHE A 202 -19.10 15.72 17.16
N GLN A 203 -19.73 16.84 16.84
CA GLN A 203 -20.23 17.17 15.51
C GLN A 203 -19.69 18.55 15.10
#